data_AF-A0A7C4NR31-F1
#
_entry.id   AF-A0A7C4NR31-F1
#
_cell.length_a   1.000
_cell.length_b   1.000
_cell.length_c   1.000
_cell.angle_alpha   90.00
_cell.angle_beta   90.00
_cell.angle_gamma   90.00
#
_symmetry.space_group_name_H-M   'P 1'
#
loop_
_entity.id
_entity.type
_entity.pdbx_description
1 polymer ?
#
loop_
_entity_poly.entity_id
_entity_poly.type
_entity_poly.pdbx_seq_one_letter_code
_entity_poly.pdbx_strand_id
1 'polypeptide(L)'
;MEIRDRFVYLLKKIISIKTVSYTLLILTLTLQAYLYYSTAYELYGVEMSRGGKGYVSDEVLYVSSARVILNKVFNIKPRLNNTYYGLTLIYNSSVIDRDGFVEAILDSGLNIVVRDTRYVRLDAVYVETSSEADAKKLVESLKNRGLIIDVIWGWRLSDNANINNYYNLEHASLIKYLIGLAITLGSNNPIY
;
A
#
# COMPACT_ATOMS: atom_id res chain seq x y z
N MET A 1 9.29 -45.45 -45.88
CA MET A 1 8.79 -44.48 -44.88
C MET A 1 8.28 -43.28 -45.66
N GLU A 2 6.96 -43.13 -45.75
CA GLU A 2 6.30 -42.19 -46.66
C GLU A 2 6.51 -40.74 -46.22
N ILE A 3 6.44 -39.81 -47.17
CA ILE A 3 6.54 -38.35 -46.94
C ILE A 3 5.62 -37.89 -45.81
N ARG A 4 4.44 -38.53 -45.68
CA ARG A 4 3.46 -38.32 -44.61
C ARG A 4 4.05 -38.57 -43.21
N ASP A 5 4.80 -39.65 -43.02
CA ASP A 5 5.36 -40.03 -41.72
C ASP A 5 6.46 -39.05 -41.28
N ARG A 6 7.27 -38.57 -42.23
CA ARG A 6 8.27 -37.51 -41.98
C ARG A 6 7.61 -36.20 -41.57
N PHE A 7 6.50 -35.81 -42.22
CA PHE A 7 5.77 -34.60 -41.89
C PHE A 7 5.16 -34.66 -40.48
N VAL A 8 4.51 -35.76 -40.12
CA VAL A 8 3.93 -35.97 -38.77
C VAL A 8 5.01 -35.97 -37.68
N TYR A 9 6.17 -36.58 -37.93
CA TYR A 9 7.30 -36.57 -37.01
C TYR A 9 7.85 -35.15 -36.76
N LEU A 10 8.05 -34.38 -37.83
CA LEU A 10 8.51 -32.99 -37.73
C LEU A 10 7.50 -32.12 -36.97
N LEU A 11 6.20 -32.30 -37.23
CA LEU A 11 5.14 -31.55 -36.54
C LEU A 11 5.13 -31.86 -35.03
N LYS A 12 5.21 -33.14 -34.64
CA LYS A 12 5.32 -33.56 -33.23
C LYS A 12 6.58 -33.01 -32.56
N LYS A 13 7.71 -32.99 -33.26
CA LYS A 13 8.97 -32.43 -32.76
C LYS A 13 8.88 -30.91 -32.56
N ILE A 14 8.28 -30.18 -33.49
CA ILE A 14 8.07 -28.72 -33.37
C ILE A 14 7.12 -28.41 -32.21
N ILE A 15 6.01 -29.15 -32.08
CA ILE A 15 5.08 -29.00 -30.95
C ILE A 15 5.80 -29.28 -29.63
N SER A 16 6.58 -30.37 -29.55
CA SER A 16 7.38 -30.71 -28.37
C SER A 16 8.38 -29.61 -27.99
N ILE A 17 9.11 -29.05 -28.96
CA ILE A 17 10.04 -27.93 -28.73
C ILE A 17 9.29 -26.71 -28.19
N LYS A 18 8.15 -26.33 -28.81
CA LYS A 18 7.34 -25.19 -28.34
C LYS A 18 6.83 -25.41 -26.92
N THR A 19 6.32 -26.61 -26.61
CA THR A 19 5.86 -26.95 -25.26
C THR A 19 7.01 -26.83 -24.25
N VAL A 20 8.18 -27.38 -24.56
CA VAL A 20 9.38 -27.25 -23.70
C VAL A 20 9.76 -25.78 -23.51
N SER A 21 9.77 -24.98 -24.57
CA SER A 21 10.06 -23.54 -24.49
C SER A 21 9.06 -22.78 -23.62
N TYR A 22 7.76 -23.04 -23.76
CA TYR A 22 6.73 -22.40 -22.91
C TYR A 22 6.84 -22.85 -21.45
N THR A 23 7.09 -24.12 -21.20
CA THR A 23 7.30 -24.63 -19.84
C THR A 23 8.51 -23.96 -19.19
N LEU A 24 9.64 -23.86 -19.90
CA LEU A 24 10.83 -23.16 -19.41
C LEU A 24 10.54 -21.68 -19.13
N LEU A 25 9.85 -20.99 -20.05
CA LEU A 25 9.48 -19.59 -19.85
C LEU A 25 8.61 -19.41 -18.59
N ILE A 26 7.58 -20.23 -18.41
CA ILE A 26 6.70 -20.17 -17.24
C ILE A 26 7.49 -20.45 -15.97
N LEU A 27 8.38 -21.45 -15.97
CA LEU A 27 9.23 -21.76 -14.82
C LEU A 27 10.15 -20.60 -14.46
N THR A 28 10.80 -19.98 -15.46
CA THR A 28 11.68 -18.83 -15.24
C THR A 28 10.90 -17.64 -14.68
N LEU A 29 9.73 -17.31 -15.25
CA LEU A 29 8.88 -16.23 -14.75
C LEU A 29 8.40 -16.50 -13.32
N THR A 30 7.99 -17.74 -13.03
CA THR A 30 7.56 -18.14 -11.68
C THR A 30 8.69 -18.04 -10.67
N LEU A 31 9.89 -18.52 -11.02
CA LEU A 31 11.07 -18.42 -10.16
C LEU A 31 11.43 -16.95 -9.92
N GLN A 32 11.42 -16.12 -10.97
CA GLN A 32 11.72 -14.69 -10.84
C GLN A 32 10.71 -13.96 -9.95
N ALA A 33 9.42 -14.26 -10.10
CA ALA A 33 8.37 -13.71 -9.25
C ALA A 33 8.55 -14.13 -7.78
N TYR A 34 8.87 -15.41 -7.53
CA TYR A 34 9.16 -15.90 -6.18
C TYR A 34 10.37 -15.21 -5.55
N LEU A 35 11.49 -15.08 -6.29
CA LEU A 35 12.68 -14.40 -5.80
C LEU A 35 12.40 -12.93 -5.49
N TYR A 36 11.68 -12.23 -6.37
CA TYR A 36 11.30 -10.84 -6.15
C TYR A 36 10.43 -10.68 -4.90
N TYR A 37 9.41 -11.53 -4.75
CA TYR A 37 8.56 -11.55 -3.56
C TYR A 37 9.37 -11.83 -2.28
N SER A 38 10.26 -12.83 -2.31
CA SER A 38 11.11 -13.17 -1.15
C SER A 38 12.01 -12.00 -0.75
N THR A 39 12.64 -11.35 -1.73
CA THR A 39 13.49 -10.17 -1.48
C THR A 39 12.66 -9.00 -0.94
N ALA A 40 11.50 -8.71 -1.52
CA ALA A 40 10.61 -7.67 -1.01
C ALA A 40 10.17 -7.96 0.44
N TYR A 41 9.85 -9.22 0.75
CA TYR A 41 9.49 -9.66 2.09
C TYR A 41 10.61 -9.47 3.11
N GLU A 42 11.83 -9.85 2.75
CA GLU A 42 13.02 -9.63 3.59
C GLU A 42 13.30 -8.14 3.80
N LEU A 43 13.24 -7.33 2.74
CA LEU A 43 13.50 -5.89 2.82
C LEU A 43 12.46 -5.17 3.69
N TYR A 44 11.19 -5.53 3.58
CA TYR A 44 10.15 -5.06 4.50
C TYR A 44 10.46 -5.47 5.94
N GLY A 45 10.84 -6.73 6.19
CA GLY A 45 11.20 -7.19 7.52
C GLY A 45 12.35 -6.37 8.13
N VAL A 46 13.38 -6.08 7.33
CA VAL A 46 14.49 -5.20 7.71
C VAL A 46 13.99 -3.78 8.00
N GLU A 47 13.14 -3.23 7.16
CA GLU A 47 12.57 -1.90 7.34
C GLU A 47 11.80 -1.81 8.66
N MET A 48 10.87 -2.75 8.87
CA MET A 48 10.03 -2.82 10.06
C MET A 48 10.86 -3.00 11.33
N SER A 49 11.94 -3.79 11.26
CA SER A 49 12.87 -4.00 12.39
C SER A 49 13.58 -2.72 12.84
N ARG A 50 13.76 -1.76 11.93
CA ARG A 50 14.32 -0.43 12.20
C ARG A 50 13.25 0.58 12.61
N GLY A 51 12.03 0.11 12.83
CA GLY A 51 10.90 0.94 13.21
C GLY A 51 10.36 1.79 12.07
N GLY A 52 10.70 1.49 10.82
CA GLY A 52 10.20 2.25 9.70
C GLY A 52 8.74 1.90 9.34
N LYS A 53 8.32 2.29 8.14
CA LYS A 53 6.92 2.28 7.67
C LYS A 53 6.58 1.12 6.72
N GLY A 54 7.55 0.26 6.44
CA GLY A 54 7.40 -0.91 5.56
C GLY A 54 7.47 -0.59 4.07
N TYR A 55 8.01 0.57 3.68
CA TYR A 55 8.21 0.93 2.27
C TYR A 55 9.66 0.70 1.86
N VAL A 56 9.88 0.10 0.70
CA VAL A 56 11.22 -0.16 0.17
C VAL A 56 11.45 0.63 -1.12
N SER A 57 12.56 1.36 -1.18
CA SER A 57 12.97 2.16 -2.36
C SER A 57 11.86 3.14 -2.81
N ASP A 58 11.36 2.98 -4.04
CA ASP A 58 10.43 3.93 -4.66
C ASP A 58 8.98 3.69 -4.22
N GLU A 59 8.69 2.59 -3.52
CA GLU A 59 7.36 2.29 -2.97
C GLU A 59 6.87 3.42 -2.05
N VAL A 60 7.81 4.05 -1.35
CA VAL A 60 7.61 5.26 -0.54
C VAL A 60 6.75 6.28 -1.30
N LEU A 61 7.05 6.49 -2.57
CA LEU A 61 6.38 7.43 -3.45
C LEU A 61 5.22 6.79 -4.21
N TYR A 62 5.41 5.63 -4.84
CA TYR A 62 4.39 5.00 -5.68
C TYR A 62 3.18 4.51 -4.90
N VAL A 63 3.39 3.81 -3.79
CA VAL A 63 2.30 3.23 -2.98
C VAL A 63 1.54 4.33 -2.25
N SER A 64 2.25 5.30 -1.68
CA SER A 64 1.62 6.47 -1.06
C SER A 64 0.77 7.24 -2.08
N SER A 65 1.29 7.49 -3.28
CA SER A 65 0.55 8.18 -4.35
C SER A 65 -0.69 7.41 -4.79
N ALA A 66 -0.57 6.10 -4.97
CA ALA A 66 -1.71 5.24 -5.31
C ALA A 66 -2.83 5.36 -4.24
N ARG A 67 -2.45 5.35 -2.96
CA ARG A 67 -3.39 5.51 -1.85
C ARG A 67 -4.03 6.90 -1.82
N VAL A 68 -3.26 7.95 -2.09
CA VAL A 68 -3.76 9.33 -2.21
C VAL A 68 -4.74 9.45 -3.38
N ILE A 69 -4.45 8.86 -4.53
CA ILE A 69 -5.36 8.82 -5.68
C ILE A 69 -6.67 8.11 -5.31
N LEU A 70 -6.60 6.93 -4.69
CA LEU A 70 -7.79 6.21 -4.24
C LEU A 70 -8.67 7.07 -3.32
N ASN A 71 -8.05 7.70 -2.31
CA ASN A 71 -8.77 8.52 -1.33
C ASN A 71 -9.34 9.80 -1.95
N LYS A 72 -8.55 10.56 -2.70
CA LYS A 72 -8.89 11.92 -3.12
C LYS A 72 -9.56 12.02 -4.48
N VAL A 73 -9.25 11.11 -5.41
CA VAL A 73 -9.80 11.12 -6.77
C VAL A 73 -11.00 10.18 -6.86
N PHE A 74 -10.85 8.95 -6.37
CA PHE A 74 -11.90 7.94 -6.47
C PHE A 74 -12.81 7.86 -5.24
N ASN A 75 -12.49 8.59 -4.16
CA ASN A 75 -13.22 8.54 -2.88
C ASN A 75 -13.35 7.11 -2.31
N ILE A 76 -12.37 6.25 -2.61
CA ILE A 76 -12.26 4.89 -2.10
C ILE A 76 -11.45 4.94 -0.81
N LYS A 77 -12.00 4.34 0.26
CA LYS A 77 -11.36 4.24 1.58
C LYS A 77 -10.82 2.83 1.78
N PRO A 78 -9.57 2.56 1.40
CA PRO A 78 -9.04 1.20 1.45
C PRO A 78 -8.87 0.75 2.91
N ARG A 79 -9.31 -0.47 3.20
CA ARG A 79 -9.20 -1.12 4.51
C ARG A 79 -7.84 -1.78 4.65
N LEU A 80 -7.33 -1.98 5.87
CA LEU A 80 -6.09 -2.72 6.07
C LEU A 80 -6.28 -4.19 5.73
N ASN A 81 -7.37 -4.76 6.24
CA ASN A 81 -7.86 -6.08 5.94
C ASN A 81 -9.38 -6.10 6.17
N ASN A 82 -10.01 -7.26 6.16
CA ASN A 82 -11.45 -7.38 6.39
C ASN A 82 -11.93 -6.93 7.79
N THR A 83 -11.00 -6.69 8.72
CA THR A 83 -11.30 -6.46 10.14
C THR A 83 -10.90 -5.05 10.61
N TYR A 84 -9.89 -4.42 10.01
CA TYR A 84 -9.31 -3.18 10.50
C TYR A 84 -9.26 -2.06 9.46
N TYR A 85 -9.43 -0.83 9.96
CA TYR A 85 -9.24 0.43 9.26
C TYR A 85 -7.98 1.10 9.78
N GLY A 86 -7.13 1.55 8.86
CA GLY A 86 -5.96 2.36 9.15
C GLY A 86 -6.20 3.78 8.69
N LEU A 87 -5.71 4.76 9.44
CA LEU A 87 -5.82 6.17 9.09
C LEU A 87 -4.50 6.87 9.41
N THR A 88 -3.92 7.54 8.41
CA THR A 88 -2.94 8.60 8.67
C THR A 88 -3.70 9.91 8.85
N LEU A 89 -3.66 10.45 10.07
CA LEU A 89 -4.26 11.72 10.44
C LEU A 89 -3.18 12.80 10.36
N ILE A 90 -3.37 13.80 9.51
CA ILE A 90 -2.44 14.93 9.36
C ILE A 90 -2.99 16.07 10.21
N TYR A 91 -2.27 16.42 11.28
CA TYR A 91 -2.69 17.43 12.25
C TYR A 91 -2.15 18.81 11.92
N ASN A 92 -2.81 19.85 12.46
CA ASN A 92 -2.37 21.23 12.31
C ASN A 92 -1.34 21.59 13.40
N SER A 93 -0.05 21.47 13.06
CA SER A 93 1.06 21.77 13.98
C SER A 93 1.13 23.23 14.45
N SER A 94 0.44 24.15 13.77
CA SER A 94 0.30 25.54 14.23
C SER A 94 -0.73 25.70 15.35
N VAL A 95 -1.59 24.70 15.57
CA VAL A 95 -2.67 24.71 16.57
C VAL A 95 -2.36 23.78 17.74
N ILE A 96 -1.79 22.61 17.45
CA ILE A 96 -1.53 21.56 18.44
C ILE A 96 -0.23 20.85 18.12
N ASP A 97 0.54 20.52 19.14
CA ASP A 97 1.72 19.68 18.97
C ASP A 97 1.32 18.20 18.86
N ARG A 98 2.32 17.34 18.58
CA ARG A 98 2.10 15.90 18.42
C ARG A 98 1.49 15.28 19.67
N ASP A 99 2.00 15.64 20.85
CA ASP A 99 1.66 14.96 22.09
C ASP A 99 0.23 15.34 22.52
N GLY A 100 -0.14 16.63 22.44
CA GLY A 100 -1.51 17.09 22.62
C GLY A 100 -2.47 16.51 21.58
N PHE A 101 -2.03 16.28 20.34
CA PHE A 101 -2.85 15.64 19.32
C PHE A 101 -3.12 14.17 19.64
N VAL A 102 -2.12 13.44 20.15
CA VAL A 102 -2.29 12.06 20.63
C VAL A 102 -3.25 12.03 21.82
N GLU A 103 -3.10 12.93 22.79
CA GLU A 103 -4.05 13.06 23.91
C GLU A 103 -5.47 13.30 23.42
N ALA A 104 -5.67 14.21 22.46
CA ALA A 104 -6.98 14.47 21.87
C ALA A 104 -7.61 13.23 21.18
N ILE A 105 -6.80 12.32 20.64
CA ILE A 105 -7.28 11.03 20.10
C ILE A 105 -7.69 10.10 21.23
N LEU A 106 -6.85 9.97 22.27
CA LEU A 106 -7.10 9.06 23.39
C LEU A 106 -8.32 9.50 24.23
N ASP A 107 -8.48 10.81 24.43
CA ASP A 107 -9.61 11.42 25.15
C ASP A 107 -10.96 11.26 24.43
N SER A 108 -10.95 10.82 23.16
CA SER A 108 -12.20 10.58 22.42
C SER A 108 -13.04 9.44 23.02
N GLY A 109 -12.42 8.55 23.81
CA GLY A 109 -13.08 7.36 24.36
C GLY A 109 -13.51 6.33 23.31
N LEU A 110 -13.04 6.48 22.06
CA LEU A 110 -13.34 5.59 20.94
C LEU A 110 -12.38 4.40 20.94
N ASN A 111 -12.80 3.28 20.33
CA ASN A 111 -11.95 2.09 20.20
C ASN A 111 -10.91 2.28 19.08
N ILE A 112 -9.89 3.11 19.35
CA ILE A 112 -8.86 3.52 18.41
C ILE A 112 -7.50 3.31 19.06
N VAL A 113 -6.59 2.67 18.31
CA VAL A 113 -5.23 2.39 18.76
C VAL A 113 -4.27 3.28 17.98
N VAL A 114 -3.52 4.10 18.71
CA VAL A 114 -2.40 4.85 18.13
C VAL A 114 -1.25 3.87 17.86
N ARG A 115 -0.81 3.78 16.61
CA ARG A 115 0.18 2.78 16.15
C ARG A 115 1.52 3.39 15.79
N ASP A 116 1.54 4.59 15.24
CA ASP A 116 2.79 5.24 14.88
C ASP A 116 2.68 6.76 15.02
N THR A 117 3.57 7.34 15.82
CA THR A 117 3.71 8.79 16.04
C THR A 117 5.04 9.31 15.51
N ARG A 118 5.88 8.44 14.92
CA ARG A 118 7.25 8.75 14.51
C ARG A 118 7.26 9.29 13.08
N TYR A 119 6.62 10.43 12.90
CA TYR A 119 6.74 11.23 11.70
C TYR A 119 7.58 12.47 12.00
N VAL A 120 8.59 12.71 11.18
CA VAL A 120 9.56 13.82 11.32
C VAL A 120 9.32 14.87 10.25
N ARG A 121 8.92 14.45 9.04
CA ARG A 121 8.72 15.33 7.88
C ARG A 121 7.26 15.62 7.59
N LEU A 122 6.35 14.91 8.25
CA LEU A 122 4.91 15.06 8.14
C LEU A 122 4.31 15.21 9.53
N ASP A 123 3.50 16.23 9.77
CA ASP A 123 2.77 16.39 11.03
C ASP A 123 1.60 15.41 11.06
N ALA A 124 1.89 14.14 11.36
CA ALA A 124 0.91 13.07 11.33
C ALA A 124 1.01 12.07 12.48
N VAL A 125 -0.12 11.41 12.73
CA VAL A 125 -0.24 10.24 13.60
C VAL A 125 -1.01 9.16 12.84
N TYR A 126 -0.51 7.92 12.92
CA TYR A 126 -1.19 6.77 12.35
C TYR A 126 -1.95 6.01 13.43
N VAL A 127 -3.22 5.74 13.14
CA VAL A 127 -4.14 5.05 14.03
C VAL A 127 -4.84 3.88 13.34
N GLU A 128 -5.28 2.92 14.14
CA GLU A 128 -6.05 1.77 13.68
C GLU A 128 -7.30 1.57 14.52
N THR A 129 -8.36 1.06 13.90
CA THR A 129 -9.59 0.66 14.59
C THR A 129 -10.27 -0.48 13.85
N SER A 130 -11.05 -1.30 14.56
CA SER A 130 -11.93 -2.29 13.94
C SER A 130 -13.29 -1.72 13.52
N SER A 131 -13.59 -0.46 13.89
CA SER A 131 -14.90 0.17 13.66
C SER A 131 -14.78 1.35 12.69
N GLU A 132 -15.41 1.22 11.52
CA GLU A 132 -15.49 2.34 10.56
C GLU A 132 -16.24 3.55 11.15
N ALA A 133 -17.24 3.27 12.00
CA ALA A 133 -18.03 4.30 12.66
C ALA A 133 -17.17 5.11 13.63
N ASP A 134 -16.30 4.45 14.39
CA ASP A 134 -15.41 5.13 15.34
C ASP A 134 -14.35 5.95 14.60
N ALA A 135 -13.77 5.40 13.53
CA ALA A 135 -12.87 6.15 12.66
C ALA A 135 -13.53 7.44 12.13
N LYS A 136 -14.77 7.34 11.64
CA LYS A 136 -15.54 8.51 11.14
C LYS A 136 -15.81 9.52 12.25
N LYS A 137 -16.27 9.07 13.42
CA LYS A 137 -16.53 9.93 14.59
C LYS A 137 -15.27 10.66 15.06
N LEU A 138 -14.12 9.98 15.10
CA LEU A 138 -12.85 10.61 15.45
C LEU A 138 -12.50 11.71 14.46
N VAL A 139 -12.53 11.40 13.16
CA VAL A 139 -12.20 12.36 12.11
C VAL A 139 -13.11 13.58 12.18
N GLU A 140 -14.41 13.39 12.38
CA GLU A 140 -15.38 14.48 12.51
C GLU A 140 -15.12 15.34 13.75
N SER A 141 -14.90 14.71 14.91
CA SER A 141 -14.57 15.40 16.16
C SER A 141 -13.31 16.26 16.03
N LEU A 142 -12.24 15.70 15.47
CA LEU A 142 -10.98 16.42 15.28
C LEU A 142 -11.09 17.54 14.23
N LYS A 143 -11.87 17.34 13.15
CA LYS A 143 -12.15 18.39 12.16
C LYS A 143 -12.91 19.56 12.76
N ASN A 144 -13.95 19.28 13.55
CA ASN A 144 -14.77 20.31 14.18
C ASN A 144 -13.97 21.17 15.17
N ARG A 145 -12.91 20.61 15.75
CA ARG A 145 -11.95 21.31 16.62
C ARG A 145 -10.82 22.01 15.85
N GLY A 146 -10.78 21.90 14.51
CA GLY A 146 -9.72 22.47 13.68
C GLY A 146 -8.35 21.79 13.86
N LEU A 147 -8.30 20.59 14.44
CA LEU A 147 -7.05 19.91 14.80
C LEU A 147 -6.43 19.13 13.64
N ILE A 148 -7.22 18.74 12.64
CA ILE A 148 -6.72 18.00 11.47
C ILE A 148 -6.90 18.79 10.19
N ILE A 149 -5.89 18.70 9.34
CA ILE A 149 -5.84 19.30 8.00
C ILE A 149 -6.33 18.28 6.97
N ASP A 150 -5.92 17.03 7.12
CA ASP A 150 -6.17 16.00 6.11
C ASP A 150 -6.18 14.59 6.73
N VAL A 151 -6.80 13.64 6.03
CA VAL A 151 -6.90 12.24 6.46
C VAL A 151 -6.79 11.33 5.25
N ILE A 152 -5.87 10.37 5.32
CA ILE A 152 -5.70 9.35 4.29
C ILE A 152 -5.98 7.97 4.89
N TRP A 153 -6.98 7.29 4.34
CA TRP A 153 -7.36 5.94 4.75
C TRP A 153 -6.40 4.92 4.18
N GLY A 154 -6.07 3.94 5.00
CA GLY A 154 -5.22 2.81 4.65
C GLY A 154 -4.00 2.65 5.53
N TRP A 155 -3.03 1.86 5.06
CA TRP A 155 -1.74 1.74 5.72
C TRP A 155 -1.03 3.09 5.80
N ARG A 156 -0.28 3.28 6.89
CA ARG A 156 0.48 4.49 7.20
C ARG A 156 1.22 5.03 6.00
N LEU A 157 1.05 6.31 5.69
CA LEU A 157 1.83 7.00 4.67
C LEU A 157 3.31 7.05 5.02
N SER A 158 4.19 7.10 4.02
CA SER A 158 5.62 7.32 4.24
C SER A 158 5.89 8.67 4.91
N ASP A 159 7.04 8.80 5.59
CA ASP A 159 7.42 10.06 6.25
C ASP A 159 8.12 11.02 5.28
N ASN A 160 7.36 11.52 4.31
CA ASN A 160 7.79 12.54 3.37
C ASN A 160 6.89 13.77 3.50
N ALA A 161 7.50 14.95 3.40
CA ALA A 161 6.76 16.20 3.44
C ALA A 161 5.72 16.23 2.33
N ASN A 162 4.49 16.63 2.68
CA ASN A 162 3.38 16.78 1.75
C ASN A 162 2.98 15.51 0.97
N ILE A 163 3.38 14.32 1.43
CA ILE A 163 3.07 13.06 0.72
C ILE A 163 1.57 12.80 0.60
N ASN A 164 0.76 13.31 1.54
CA ASN A 164 -0.70 13.22 1.51
C ASN A 164 -1.34 13.99 0.34
N ASN A 165 -0.59 14.89 -0.32
CA ASN A 165 -1.02 15.64 -1.51
C ASN A 165 -0.24 15.23 -2.77
N TYR A 166 0.63 14.22 -2.68
CA TYR A 166 1.51 13.84 -3.76
C TYR A 166 0.85 12.75 -4.62
N TYR A 167 0.59 13.07 -5.88
CA TYR A 167 -0.01 12.18 -6.87
C TYR A 167 1.03 11.49 -7.77
N ASN A 168 2.29 11.96 -7.75
CA ASN A 168 3.36 11.53 -8.63
C ASN A 168 2.93 11.57 -10.11
N LEU A 169 2.70 12.76 -10.66
CA LEU A 169 2.21 12.92 -12.04
C LEU A 169 3.35 12.86 -13.08
N GLU A 170 4.60 12.96 -12.64
CA GLU A 170 5.82 12.91 -13.45
C GLU A 170 6.12 11.51 -14.00
N HIS A 171 5.61 10.46 -13.37
CA HIS A 171 5.78 9.08 -13.81
C HIS A 171 4.47 8.49 -14.35
N ALA A 172 4.58 7.48 -15.23
CA ALA A 172 3.42 6.81 -15.83
C ALA A 172 2.40 6.39 -14.75
N SER A 173 1.13 6.69 -15.00
CA SER A 173 0.04 6.49 -14.03
C SER A 173 -0.44 5.04 -13.95
N LEU A 174 -0.21 4.23 -14.98
CA LEU A 174 -0.69 2.84 -15.06
C LEU A 174 -0.26 2.00 -13.86
N ILE A 175 1.01 2.07 -13.48
CA ILE A 175 1.53 1.31 -12.33
C ILE A 175 0.81 1.70 -11.03
N LYS A 176 0.49 2.99 -10.84
CA LYS A 176 -0.22 3.48 -9.65
C LYS A 176 -1.66 3.01 -9.62
N TYR A 177 -2.31 2.92 -10.78
CA TYR A 177 -3.66 2.35 -10.87
C TYR A 177 -3.66 0.84 -10.63
N LEU A 178 -2.65 0.11 -11.10
CA LEU A 178 -2.49 -1.31 -10.79
C LEU A 178 -2.23 -1.53 -9.29
N ILE A 179 -1.37 -0.72 -8.66
CA ILE A 179 -1.16 -0.73 -7.20
C ILE A 179 -2.48 -0.39 -6.48
N GLY A 180 -3.19 0.64 -6.91
CA GLY A 180 -4.48 1.03 -6.31
C GLY A 180 -5.54 -0.06 -6.43
N LEU A 181 -5.57 -0.77 -7.56
CA LEU A 181 -6.45 -1.93 -7.76
C LEU A 181 -6.05 -3.07 -6.80
N ALA A 182 -4.76 -3.37 -6.66
CA ALA A 182 -4.27 -4.37 -5.72
C ALA A 182 -4.64 -4.01 -4.27
N ILE A 183 -4.46 -2.75 -3.86
CA ILE A 183 -4.87 -2.23 -2.54
C ILE A 183 -6.39 -2.39 -2.31
N THR A 184 -7.19 -2.26 -3.37
CA THR A 184 -8.65 -2.34 -3.27
C THR A 184 -9.15 -3.78 -3.21
N LEU A 185 -8.50 -4.69 -3.93
CA LEU A 185 -8.88 -6.12 -4.01
C LEU A 185 -8.25 -6.97 -2.91
N GLY A 186 -7.06 -6.59 -2.43
CA GLY A 186 -6.28 -7.28 -1.42
C GLY A 186 -6.32 -6.58 -0.06
N SER A 187 -5.32 -6.87 0.77
CA SER A 187 -5.04 -6.05 1.94
C SER A 187 -4.25 -4.81 1.52
N ASN A 188 -4.25 -3.78 2.36
CA ASN A 188 -3.59 -2.49 2.07
C ASN A 188 -2.25 -2.35 2.80
N ASN A 189 -1.73 -3.44 3.35
CA ASN A 189 -0.40 -3.50 3.93
C ASN A 189 0.61 -3.76 2.80
N PRO A 190 1.79 -3.12 2.77
CA PRO A 190 2.82 -3.31 1.73
C PRO A 190 3.15 -4.77 1.35
N ILE A 191 2.83 -5.76 2.20
CA ILE A 191 3.09 -7.18 1.96
C ILE A 191 1.84 -8.06 1.85
N TYR A 192 0.67 -7.60 2.29
CA TYR A 192 -0.56 -8.40 2.32
C TYR A 192 -1.62 -7.79 1.42
#